data_AF-A0A3R9ABE9-F1
#
_entry.id   AF-A0A3R9ABE9-F1
#
_cell.length_a   1.000
_cell.length_b   1.000
_cell.length_c   1.000
_cell.angle_alpha   90.00
_cell.angle_beta   90.00
_cell.angle_gamma   90.00
#
_symmetry.space_group_name_H-M   'P 1'
#
loop_
_entity.id
_entity.type
_entity.pdbx_description
1 polymer ?
#
loop_
_entity_poly.entity_id
_entity_poly.type
_entity_poly.pdbx_seq_one_letter_code
_entity_poly.pdbx_strand_id
1 'polypeptide(L)'
;MVKSETLYYRLICVDALISFDGIIPSLPELQLTLITLIDRFSKALIAEGECEQLIDELCHALCCYLDRRVALRLRADNIAWDRYSLTHYFYGYAGGPDTLSGRLEPLLAEGQGQIFTYAQQLFLVSAFTSRNHASLLSLSAPQPAAVCQTEKELATPDTLPTRSPARFYLPLQLILLSLLLIALWLFCSAWLEAL
;
A
#
# COMPACT_ATOMS: atom_id res chain seq x y z
N MET A 1 -7.22 -21.62 -8.95
CA MET A 1 -7.22 -20.71 -7.78
C MET A 1 -6.83 -19.32 -8.26
N VAL A 2 -7.46 -18.28 -7.75
CA VAL A 2 -7.06 -16.89 -8.04
C VAL A 2 -5.87 -16.54 -7.13
N LYS A 3 -4.81 -15.96 -7.68
CA LYS A 3 -3.61 -15.59 -6.91
C LYS A 3 -3.87 -14.37 -6.04
N SER A 4 -3.30 -14.35 -4.83
CA SER A 4 -3.38 -13.23 -3.89
C SER A 4 -2.99 -11.90 -4.55
N GLU A 5 -1.94 -11.90 -5.36
CA GLU A 5 -1.42 -10.74 -6.09
C GLU A 5 -2.49 -10.06 -6.97
N THR A 6 -3.27 -10.86 -7.70
CA THR A 6 -4.31 -10.32 -8.60
C THR A 6 -5.45 -9.66 -7.83
N LEU A 7 -5.76 -10.14 -6.63
CA LEU A 7 -6.77 -9.57 -5.75
C LEU A 7 -6.25 -8.30 -5.08
N TYR A 8 -4.98 -8.30 -4.68
CA TYR A 8 -4.31 -7.14 -4.13
C TYR A 8 -4.29 -5.98 -5.15
N TYR A 9 -3.87 -6.23 -6.40
CA TYR A 9 -3.91 -5.18 -7.42
C TYR A 9 -5.31 -4.66 -7.69
N ARG A 10 -6.34 -5.52 -7.64
CA ARG A 10 -7.73 -5.06 -7.76
C ARG A 10 -8.13 -4.13 -6.62
N LEU A 11 -7.72 -4.42 -5.37
CA LEU A 11 -7.94 -3.53 -4.24
C LEU A 11 -7.27 -2.15 -4.46
N ILE A 12 -6.02 -2.14 -4.93
CA ILE A 12 -5.31 -0.90 -5.26
C ILE A 12 -5.96 -0.15 -6.42
N CYS A 13 -6.48 -0.85 -7.44
CA CYS A 13 -7.24 -0.21 -8.52
C CYS A 13 -8.52 0.45 -8.00
N VAL A 14 -9.24 -0.18 -7.06
CA VAL A 14 -10.42 0.43 -6.44
C VAL A 14 -10.03 1.68 -5.65
N ASP A 15 -8.94 1.64 -4.88
CA ASP A 15 -8.39 2.82 -4.20
C ASP A 15 -8.04 3.96 -5.18
N ALA A 16 -7.38 3.63 -6.29
CA ALA A 16 -7.06 4.60 -7.33
C ALA A 16 -8.35 5.22 -7.93
N LEU A 17 -9.37 4.41 -8.22
CA LEU A 17 -10.66 4.92 -8.72
C LEU A 17 -11.35 5.85 -7.73
N ILE A 18 -11.34 5.52 -6.44
CA ILE A 18 -11.85 6.40 -5.37
C ILE A 18 -11.07 7.72 -5.34
N SER A 19 -9.78 7.69 -5.66
CA SER A 19 -8.89 8.85 -5.66
C SER A 19 -9.10 9.80 -6.84
N PHE A 20 -9.58 9.30 -7.98
CA PHE A 20 -9.75 10.07 -9.22
C PHE A 20 -11.18 10.57 -9.45
N ASP A 21 -12.01 10.61 -8.41
CA ASP A 21 -13.46 10.86 -8.55
C ASP A 21 -14.10 9.94 -9.60
N GLY A 22 -13.59 8.71 -9.71
CA GLY A 22 -14.22 7.67 -10.52
C GLY A 22 -15.67 7.50 -10.09
N ILE A 23 -16.54 7.10 -11.02
CA ILE A 23 -17.96 6.86 -10.72
C ILE A 23 -18.04 5.82 -9.60
N ILE A 24 -18.26 6.29 -8.37
CA ILE A 24 -18.45 5.41 -7.22
C ILE A 24 -19.81 4.75 -7.45
N PRO A 25 -19.89 3.41 -7.50
CA PRO A 25 -21.18 2.71 -7.44
C PRO A 25 -21.90 3.11 -6.14
N SER A 26 -23.15 2.71 -5.94
CA SER A 26 -23.82 3.08 -4.68
C SER A 26 -22.97 2.65 -3.46
N LEU A 27 -22.98 3.45 -2.37
CA LEU A 27 -22.22 3.15 -1.14
C LEU A 27 -22.31 1.67 -0.68
N PRO A 28 -23.50 1.03 -0.65
CA PRO A 28 -23.60 -0.39 -0.28
C PRO A 28 -22.93 -1.33 -1.31
N GLU A 29 -22.99 -1.02 -2.61
CA GLU A 29 -22.30 -1.81 -3.64
C GLU A 29 -20.79 -1.69 -3.52
N LEU A 30 -20.28 -0.49 -3.22
CA LEU A 30 -18.86 -0.28 -2.95
C LEU A 30 -18.44 -1.11 -1.73
N GLN A 31 -19.19 -1.03 -0.63
CA GLN A 31 -18.90 -1.80 0.58
C GLN A 31 -18.88 -3.31 0.30
N LEU A 32 -19.91 -3.84 -0.38
CA LEU A 32 -20.00 -5.25 -0.71
C LEU A 32 -18.85 -5.70 -1.63
N THR A 33 -18.46 -4.85 -2.58
CA THR A 33 -17.31 -5.11 -3.45
C THR A 33 -16.00 -5.20 -2.66
N LEU A 34 -15.78 -4.28 -1.72
CA LEU A 34 -14.60 -4.29 -0.86
C LEU A 34 -14.59 -5.51 0.08
N ILE A 35 -15.72 -5.82 0.73
CA ILE A 35 -15.87 -7.00 1.60
C ILE A 35 -15.53 -8.28 0.82
N THR A 36 -16.11 -8.46 -0.36
CA THR A 36 -15.88 -9.67 -1.16
C THR A 36 -14.45 -9.78 -1.69
N LEU A 37 -13.79 -8.66 -2.00
CA LEU A 37 -12.39 -8.65 -2.39
C LEU A 37 -11.46 -9.00 -1.23
N ILE A 38 -11.67 -8.42 -0.06
CA ILE A 38 -10.87 -8.68 1.14
C ILE A 38 -11.03 -10.15 1.59
N ASP A 39 -12.25 -10.68 1.61
CA ASP A 39 -12.52 -12.08 1.94
C ASP A 39 -11.88 -13.06 0.93
N ARG A 40 -11.89 -12.73 -0.36
CA ARG A 40 -11.19 -13.55 -1.37
C ARG A 40 -9.68 -13.45 -1.22
N PHE A 41 -9.17 -12.28 -0.88
CA PHE A 41 -7.74 -12.04 -0.70
C PHE A 41 -7.20 -12.83 0.50
N SER A 42 -7.89 -12.79 1.64
CA SER A 42 -7.52 -13.59 2.82
C SER A 42 -7.52 -15.09 2.51
N LYS A 43 -8.58 -15.59 1.85
CA LYS A 43 -8.67 -17.00 1.43
C LYS A 43 -7.56 -17.42 0.46
N ALA A 44 -7.15 -16.52 -0.44
CA ALA A 44 -6.05 -16.77 -1.37
C ALA A 44 -4.71 -16.87 -0.62
N LEU A 45 -4.45 -15.98 0.33
CA LEU A 45 -3.23 -16.02 1.16
C LEU A 45 -3.16 -17.28 2.03
N ILE A 46 -4.28 -17.67 2.66
CA ILE A 46 -4.35 -18.92 3.44
C ILE A 46 -4.01 -20.12 2.54
N ALA A 47 -4.55 -20.14 1.33
CA ALA A 47 -4.30 -21.24 0.40
C ALA A 47 -2.88 -21.22 -0.22
N GLU A 48 -2.18 -20.10 -0.15
CA GLU A 48 -0.76 -19.96 -0.50
C GLU A 48 0.18 -20.37 0.67
N GLY A 49 -0.38 -20.70 1.85
CA GLY A 49 0.37 -21.23 2.99
C GLY A 49 0.96 -20.17 3.92
N GLU A 50 0.48 -18.93 3.83
CA GLU A 50 0.92 -17.83 4.66
C GLU A 50 0.30 -17.90 6.09
N CYS A 51 0.94 -17.24 7.07
CA CYS A 51 0.51 -17.29 8.47
C CYS A 51 -0.80 -16.53 8.71
N GLU A 52 -1.84 -17.20 9.22
CA GLU A 52 -3.17 -16.61 9.46
C GLU A 52 -3.15 -15.35 10.32
N GLN A 53 -2.28 -15.28 11.33
CA GLN A 53 -2.14 -14.09 12.20
C GLN A 53 -1.66 -12.86 11.41
N LEU A 54 -0.66 -13.06 10.54
CA LEU A 54 -0.12 -11.97 9.72
C LEU A 54 -1.09 -11.59 8.60
N ILE A 55 -1.86 -12.55 8.08
CA ILE A 55 -2.94 -12.29 7.11
C ILE A 55 -4.02 -11.41 7.74
N ASP A 56 -4.45 -11.74 8.97
CA ASP A 56 -5.49 -10.98 9.66
C ASP A 56 -5.03 -9.55 9.96
N GLU A 57 -3.81 -9.37 10.45
CA GLU A 57 -3.22 -8.04 10.67
C GLU A 57 -3.12 -7.22 9.38
N LEU A 58 -2.75 -7.85 8.26
CA LEU A 58 -2.72 -7.19 6.95
C LEU A 58 -4.13 -6.80 6.47
N CYS A 59 -5.11 -7.70 6.61
CA CYS A 59 -6.50 -7.43 6.23
C CYS A 59 -7.10 -6.32 7.10
N HIS A 60 -6.77 -6.29 8.38
CA HIS A 60 -7.17 -5.21 9.29
C HIS A 60 -6.55 -3.88 8.85
N ALA A 61 -5.23 -3.84 8.59
CA ALA A 61 -4.57 -2.65 8.10
C ALA A 61 -5.18 -2.13 6.78
N LEU A 62 -5.56 -3.03 5.87
CA LEU A 62 -6.29 -2.70 4.64
C LEU A 62 -7.67 -2.11 4.92
N CYS A 63 -8.44 -2.68 5.85
CA CYS A 63 -9.74 -2.14 6.25
C CYS A 63 -9.61 -0.71 6.81
N CYS A 64 -8.66 -0.49 7.72
CA CYS A 64 -8.41 0.84 8.28
C CYS A 64 -7.99 1.85 7.20
N TYR A 65 -7.13 1.42 6.27
CA TYR A 65 -6.68 2.26 5.15
C TYR A 65 -7.86 2.71 4.28
N LEU A 66 -8.66 1.74 3.81
CA LEU A 66 -9.78 1.98 2.90
C LEU A 66 -10.89 2.78 3.57
N ASP A 67 -11.23 2.47 4.83
CA ASP A 67 -12.21 3.25 5.60
C ASP A 67 -11.80 4.72 5.68
N ARG A 68 -10.53 4.98 6.01
CA ARG A 68 -10.00 6.35 6.05
C ARG A 68 -10.03 7.01 4.68
N ARG A 69 -9.67 6.28 3.62
CA ARG A 69 -9.66 6.81 2.24
C ARG A 69 -11.05 7.21 1.80
N VAL A 70 -12.02 6.30 1.93
CA VAL A 70 -13.40 6.52 1.52
C VAL A 70 -14.04 7.62 2.35
N ALA A 71 -13.85 7.62 3.67
CA ALA A 71 -14.34 8.69 4.54
C ALA A 71 -13.78 10.06 4.16
N LEU A 72 -12.48 10.17 3.84
CA LEU A 72 -11.88 11.43 3.38
C LEU A 72 -12.49 11.92 2.07
N ARG A 73 -12.76 11.02 1.11
CA ARG A 73 -13.43 11.39 -0.13
C ARG A 73 -14.87 11.82 0.13
N LEU A 74 -15.65 11.02 0.83
CA LEU A 74 -17.06 11.29 1.08
C LEU A 74 -17.31 12.55 1.92
N ARG A 75 -16.32 12.95 2.72
CA ARG A 75 -16.35 14.22 3.45
C ARG A 75 -16.49 15.44 2.54
N ALA A 76 -16.00 15.38 1.30
CA ALA A 76 -16.22 16.46 0.32
C ALA A 76 -17.71 16.64 -0.03
N ASP A 77 -18.48 15.55 0.00
CA ASP A 77 -19.91 15.53 -0.35
C ASP A 77 -20.84 15.52 0.89
N ASN A 78 -20.29 15.70 2.10
CA ASN A 78 -21.01 15.59 3.38
C ASN A 78 -21.69 14.22 3.62
N ILE A 79 -21.13 13.15 3.05
CA ILE A 79 -21.63 11.78 3.22
C ILE A 79 -20.81 11.07 4.31
N ALA A 80 -21.49 10.39 5.23
CA ALA A 80 -20.85 9.63 6.30
C ALA A 80 -20.58 8.18 5.88
N TRP A 81 -19.35 7.70 6.10
CA TRP A 81 -18.94 6.32 5.84
C TRP A 81 -19.19 5.37 7.01
N ASP A 82 -19.47 5.88 8.22
CA ASP A 82 -19.43 5.11 9.48
C ASP A 82 -20.30 3.84 9.50
N ARG A 83 -21.46 3.88 8.81
CA ARG A 83 -22.39 2.74 8.69
C ARG A 83 -21.88 1.65 7.74
N TYR A 84 -20.97 2.01 6.84
CA TYR A 84 -20.38 1.15 5.82
C TYR A 84 -18.93 0.78 6.14
N SER A 85 -18.43 1.14 7.34
CA SER A 85 -17.05 0.86 7.74
C SER A 85 -16.74 -0.63 7.65
N LEU A 86 -15.65 -0.94 6.97
CA LEU A 86 -15.10 -2.29 6.81
C LEU A 86 -14.54 -2.79 8.13
N THR A 87 -13.88 -1.91 8.89
CA THR A 87 -13.34 -2.23 10.21
C THR A 87 -14.46 -2.66 11.16
N HIS A 88 -15.57 -1.92 11.19
CA HIS A 88 -16.74 -2.30 11.98
C HIS A 88 -17.39 -3.61 11.51
N TYR A 89 -17.41 -3.86 10.20
CA TYR A 89 -17.99 -5.08 9.64
C TYR A 89 -17.20 -6.34 10.01
N PHE A 90 -15.87 -6.31 9.89
CA PHE A 90 -15.02 -7.48 10.13
C PHE A 90 -14.58 -7.63 11.60
N TYR A 91 -14.30 -6.53 12.29
CA TYR A 91 -13.64 -6.52 13.60
C TYR A 91 -14.51 -5.91 14.71
N GLY A 92 -15.69 -5.36 14.37
CA GLY A 92 -16.61 -4.73 15.32
C GLY A 92 -16.16 -3.35 15.80
N TYR A 93 -16.74 -2.90 16.92
CA TYR A 93 -16.44 -1.59 17.54
C TYR A 93 -15.28 -1.65 18.54
N ALA A 94 -14.53 -2.75 18.58
CA ALA A 94 -13.48 -2.97 19.55
C ALA A 94 -12.13 -2.43 19.04
N GLY A 95 -11.80 -1.19 19.39
CA GLY A 95 -10.46 -0.67 19.17
C GLY A 95 -10.37 0.82 19.44
N GLY A 96 -9.31 1.25 20.14
CA GLY A 96 -8.96 2.67 20.28
C GLY A 96 -8.58 3.28 18.92
N PRO A 97 -7.85 4.41 18.87
CA PRO A 97 -7.34 4.93 17.61
C PRO A 97 -6.30 3.95 17.04
N ASP A 98 -6.76 2.93 16.33
CA ASP A 98 -5.93 1.99 15.60
C ASP A 98 -5.27 2.74 14.46
N THR A 99 -4.09 3.24 14.75
CA THR A 99 -3.28 3.91 13.75
C THR A 99 -2.74 2.84 12.81
N LEU A 100 -3.03 3.01 11.52
CA LEU A 100 -2.50 2.18 10.43
C LEU A 100 -0.98 1.97 10.54
N SER A 101 -0.25 2.96 11.07
CA SER A 101 1.18 2.85 11.37
C SER A 101 1.52 1.77 12.41
N GLY A 102 0.76 1.68 13.51
CA GLY A 102 1.00 0.70 14.56
C GLY A 102 0.75 -0.74 14.12
N ARG A 103 -0.14 -0.95 13.14
CA ARG A 103 -0.41 -2.29 12.55
C ARG A 103 0.58 -2.67 11.45
N LEU A 104 1.08 -1.70 10.69
CA LEU A 104 2.07 -1.95 9.64
C LEU A 104 3.48 -2.16 10.20
N GLU A 105 3.82 -1.56 11.35
CA GLU A 105 5.13 -1.71 12.00
C GLU A 105 5.53 -3.18 12.22
N PRO A 106 4.73 -4.05 12.87
CA PRO A 106 5.09 -5.46 13.05
C PRO A 106 5.15 -6.21 11.71
N LEU A 107 4.26 -5.89 10.75
CA LEU A 107 4.27 -6.52 9.43
C LEU A 107 5.51 -6.17 8.60
N LEU A 108 6.08 -4.98 8.81
CA LEU A 108 7.32 -4.54 8.14
C LEU A 108 8.58 -4.99 8.88
N ALA A 109 8.50 -5.22 10.19
CA ALA A 109 9.62 -5.71 11.00
C ALA A 109 9.77 -7.24 10.93
N GLU A 110 8.65 -7.98 11.01
CA GLU A 110 8.62 -9.44 11.12
C GLU A 110 8.14 -10.13 9.84
N GLY A 111 7.48 -9.40 8.95
CA GLY A 111 6.94 -9.96 7.71
C GLY A 111 8.04 -10.50 6.80
N GLN A 112 7.78 -11.66 6.22
CA GLN A 112 8.61 -12.26 5.17
C GLN A 112 7.74 -12.57 3.96
N GLY A 113 8.35 -12.67 2.77
CA GLY A 113 7.65 -13.10 1.56
C GLY A 113 6.59 -12.11 1.05
N GLN A 114 5.40 -12.64 0.73
CA GLN A 114 4.35 -11.87 0.07
C GLN A 114 3.68 -10.87 1.00
N ILE A 115 3.48 -11.23 2.28
CA ILE A 115 2.86 -10.36 3.28
C ILE A 115 3.68 -9.08 3.46
N PHE A 116 5.00 -9.20 3.57
CA PHE A 116 5.88 -8.04 3.63
C PHE A 116 5.73 -7.13 2.41
N THR A 117 5.65 -7.73 1.22
CA THR A 117 5.50 -6.99 -0.04
C THR A 117 4.19 -6.21 -0.08
N TYR A 118 3.08 -6.83 0.32
CA TYR A 118 1.78 -6.16 0.38
C TYR A 118 1.74 -5.09 1.48
N ALA A 119 2.26 -5.37 2.67
CA ALA A 119 2.36 -4.40 3.76
C ALA A 119 3.20 -3.17 3.34
N GLN A 120 4.32 -3.39 2.66
CA GLN A 120 5.18 -2.33 2.13
C GLN A 120 4.48 -1.51 1.05
N GLN A 121 3.77 -2.14 0.13
CA GLN A 121 2.99 -1.44 -0.89
C GLN A 121 1.88 -0.59 -0.26
N LEU A 122 1.16 -1.14 0.72
CA LEU A 122 0.12 -0.41 1.44
C LEU A 122 0.70 0.78 2.21
N PHE A 123 1.86 0.57 2.86
CA PHE A 123 2.59 1.64 3.52
C PHE A 123 2.95 2.77 2.54
N LEU A 124 3.54 2.45 1.39
CA LEU A 124 3.90 3.43 0.37
C LEU A 124 2.68 4.20 -0.12
N VAL A 125 1.62 3.49 -0.51
CA VAL A 125 0.38 4.10 -1.00
C VAL A 125 -0.21 5.03 0.07
N SER A 126 -0.23 4.61 1.34
CA SER A 126 -0.71 5.42 2.46
C SER A 126 0.16 6.66 2.72
N ALA A 127 1.48 6.56 2.55
CA ALA A 127 2.41 7.66 2.77
C ALA A 127 2.29 8.77 1.70
N PHE A 128 2.03 8.38 0.44
CA PHE A 128 1.82 9.34 -0.66
C PHE A 128 0.42 9.95 -0.66
N THR A 129 -0.57 9.25 -0.11
CA THR A 129 -1.97 9.71 -0.09
C THR A 129 -2.36 10.45 1.20
N SER A 130 -1.67 10.21 2.31
CA SER A 130 -1.91 10.89 3.59
C SER A 130 -1.22 12.25 3.63
N ARG A 131 -1.97 13.32 3.93
CA ARG A 131 -1.43 14.68 4.17
C ARG A 131 -0.60 14.77 5.47
N ASN A 132 -0.67 13.75 6.34
CA ASN A 132 0.09 13.64 7.59
C ASN A 132 1.21 12.60 7.41
N HIS A 133 2.34 13.06 6.87
CA HIS A 133 3.46 12.20 6.50
C HIS A 133 4.38 11.81 7.68
N ALA A 134 4.31 12.53 8.81
CA ALA A 134 5.33 12.44 9.86
C ALA A 134 5.43 11.07 10.55
N SER A 135 4.30 10.44 10.90
CA SER A 135 4.26 9.15 11.61
C SER A 135 4.47 7.93 10.72
N LEU A 136 4.28 8.08 9.40
CA LEU A 136 4.59 7.01 8.44
C LEU A 136 6.05 7.12 8.00
N LEU A 137 6.57 8.32 7.73
CA LEU A 137 7.98 8.50 7.37
C LEU A 137 8.95 8.05 8.47
N SER A 138 8.56 8.09 9.75
CA SER A 138 9.37 7.53 10.84
C SER A 138 9.58 6.01 10.74
N LEU A 139 8.67 5.27 10.09
CA LEU A 139 8.83 3.84 9.80
C LEU A 139 9.78 3.59 8.62
N SER A 140 9.97 4.58 7.75
CA SER A 140 10.92 4.51 6.62
C SER A 140 12.35 4.91 6.98
N ALA A 141 12.54 5.54 8.14
CA ALA A 141 13.86 5.91 8.60
C ALA A 141 14.62 4.63 8.97
N PRO A 142 15.82 4.39 8.41
CA PRO A 142 16.66 3.31 8.90
C PRO A 142 16.90 3.58 10.39
N GLN A 143 16.37 2.71 11.26
CA GLN A 143 16.72 2.76 12.68
C GLN A 143 18.25 2.72 12.76
N PRO A 144 18.91 3.73 13.37
CA PRO A 144 20.31 3.57 13.70
C PRO A 144 20.36 2.40 14.67
N ALA A 145 20.98 1.31 14.23
CA ALA A 145 21.23 0.14 15.06
C ALA A 145 21.73 0.63 16.42
N ALA A 146 20.97 0.30 17.47
CA ALA A 146 21.39 0.56 18.83
C ALA A 146 22.77 -0.11 19.03
N VAL A 147 23.81 0.72 19.10
CA VAL A 147 25.17 0.29 19.41
C VAL A 147 25.17 -0.12 20.87
N CYS A 148 25.01 -1.43 21.12
CA CYS A 148 25.56 -2.07 22.30
C CYS A 148 26.98 -2.57 21.97
N GLN A 149 27.87 -2.29 22.90
CA GLN A 149 29.33 -2.29 22.83
C GLN A 149 29.93 -3.69 22.64
N THR A 150 31.14 -3.78 22.05
CA THR A 150 32.37 -4.30 22.71
C THR A 150 33.48 -4.53 21.67
N GLU A 151 34.64 -4.02 22.01
CA GLU A 151 35.93 -4.09 21.32
C GLU A 151 36.54 -5.51 21.37
N LYS A 152 36.88 -6.12 20.22
CA LYS A 152 38.11 -6.91 19.98
C LYS A 152 38.21 -7.54 18.57
N GLU A 153 39.18 -7.03 17.82
CA GLU A 153 40.30 -7.74 17.19
C GLU A 153 40.09 -8.88 16.15
N LEU A 154 40.53 -8.56 14.92
CA LEU A 154 41.32 -9.36 13.96
C LEU A 154 40.66 -10.50 13.15
N ALA A 155 40.45 -10.22 11.84
CA ALA A 155 40.99 -10.95 10.68
C ALA A 155 40.03 -10.95 9.47
N THR A 156 40.48 -10.35 8.36
CA THR A 156 39.99 -10.49 6.96
C THR A 156 40.27 -11.88 6.38
N PRO A 157 39.75 -12.29 5.19
CA PRO A 157 38.74 -11.66 4.31
C PRO A 157 37.65 -12.62 3.74
N ASP A 158 36.77 -12.03 2.91
CA ASP A 158 35.96 -12.65 1.83
C ASP A 158 34.66 -13.39 2.15
N THR A 159 33.53 -12.69 1.98
CA THR A 159 32.48 -13.06 1.00
C THR A 159 31.52 -11.88 0.80
N LEU A 160 31.51 -11.34 -0.42
CA LEU A 160 30.57 -10.30 -0.87
C LEU A 160 29.13 -10.84 -0.87
N PRO A 161 28.15 -10.16 -0.24
CA PRO A 161 26.75 -10.39 -0.58
C PRO A 161 26.41 -9.61 -1.86
N THR A 162 25.95 -10.33 -2.88
CA THR A 162 25.43 -9.80 -4.14
C THR A 162 24.23 -8.90 -3.87
N ARG A 163 24.46 -7.59 -3.79
CA ARG A 163 23.42 -6.56 -3.73
C ARG A 163 22.77 -6.44 -5.10
N SER A 164 21.50 -6.85 -5.19
CA SER A 164 20.65 -6.66 -6.37
C SER A 164 20.62 -5.18 -6.82
N PRO A 165 20.91 -4.87 -8.11
CA PRO A 165 20.91 -3.50 -8.62
C PRO A 165 19.51 -3.05 -9.04
N ALA A 166 18.52 -3.08 -8.13
CA ALA A 166 17.16 -2.66 -8.46
C ALA A 166 16.87 -1.18 -8.15
N ARG A 167 17.75 -0.48 -7.39
CA ARG A 167 17.48 0.89 -6.91
C ARG A 167 17.92 2.02 -7.86
N PHE A 168 18.62 1.71 -8.95
CA PHE A 168 19.15 2.74 -9.87
C PHE A 168 18.35 2.94 -11.17
N TYR A 169 17.31 2.15 -11.42
CA TYR A 169 16.51 2.25 -12.66
C TYR A 169 15.31 3.21 -12.57
N LEU A 170 14.89 3.61 -11.38
CA LEU A 170 13.79 4.55 -11.15
C LEU A 170 13.99 5.94 -11.80
N PRO A 171 15.15 6.63 -11.68
CA PRO A 171 15.31 7.94 -12.30
C PRO A 171 15.36 7.82 -13.84
N LEU A 172 15.95 6.74 -14.37
CA LEU A 172 16.02 6.48 -15.80
C LEU A 172 14.62 6.28 -16.41
N GLN A 173 13.76 5.55 -15.71
CA GLN A 173 12.40 5.27 -16.16
C GLN A 173 11.54 6.54 -16.18
N LEU A 174 11.69 7.43 -15.19
CA LEU A 174 11.00 8.73 -15.19
C LEU A 174 11.46 9.65 -16.32
N ILE A 175 12.77 9.68 -16.61
CA ILE A 175 13.32 10.46 -17.73
C ILE A 175 12.76 9.96 -19.06
N LEU A 176 12.73 8.64 -19.28
CA LEU A 176 12.16 8.05 -20.50
C LEU A 176 10.69 8.40 -20.68
N LEU A 177 9.91 8.32 -19.59
CA LEU A 177 8.48 8.64 -19.60
C LEU A 177 8.25 10.13 -19.89
N SER A 178 9.06 11.02 -19.32
CA SER A 178 8.99 12.46 -19.62
C SER A 178 9.33 12.78 -21.08
N LEU A 179 10.33 12.11 -21.65
CA LEU A 179 10.70 12.29 -23.07
C LEU A 179 9.57 11.84 -24.00
N LEU A 180 8.92 10.73 -23.67
CA LEU A 180 7.81 10.20 -24.46
C LEU A 180 6.60 11.14 -24.40
N LEU A 181 6.32 11.72 -23.23
CA LEU A 181 5.25 12.71 -23.06
C LEU A 181 5.51 13.99 -23.86
N ILE A 182 6.77 14.48 -23.87
CA ILE A 182 7.17 15.66 -24.66
C ILE A 182 7.06 15.36 -26.16
N ALA A 183 7.50 14.19 -26.61
CA ALA A 183 7.39 13.80 -28.02
C ALA A 183 5.92 13.69 -28.46
N LEU A 184 5.06 13.10 -27.62
CA LEU A 184 3.63 13.01 -27.87
C LEU A 184 2.99 14.41 -27.93
N TRP A 185 3.36 15.30 -27.00
CA TRP A 185 2.88 16.69 -26.98
C TRP A 185 3.24 17.43 -28.27
N LEU A 186 4.50 17.36 -28.70
CA LEU A 186 4.98 17.99 -29.94
C LEU A 186 4.28 17.43 -31.17
N PHE A 187 4.04 16.12 -31.19
CA PHE A 187 3.31 15.48 -32.28
C PHE A 187 1.85 15.94 -32.33
N CYS A 188 1.18 15.98 -31.17
CA CYS A 188 -0.19 16.47 -31.07
C CYS A 188 -0.31 17.96 -31.43
N SER A 189 0.64 18.81 -31.00
CA SER A 189 0.61 20.23 -31.34
C SER A 189 0.83 20.47 -32.84
N ALA A 190 1.77 19.74 -33.45
CA ALA A 190 2.01 19.82 -34.90
C ALA A 190 0.81 19.34 -35.72
N TRP A 191 0.09 18.31 -35.23
CA TRP A 191 -1.15 17.85 -35.86
C TRP A 191 -2.30 18.84 -35.71
N LEU A 192 -2.35 19.57 -34.60
CA LEU A 192 -3.40 20.56 -34.34
C LEU A 192 -3.18 21.87 -35.13
N GLU A 193 -1.93 22.24 -35.40
CA GLU A 193 -1.57 23.40 -36.24
C GLU A 193 -1.72 23.10 -37.74
N ALA A 194 -1.79 21.83 -38.14
CA ALA A 194 -1.98 21.40 -39.52
C ALA A 194 -3.45 21.27 -39.95
N LEU A 195 -4.41 21.55 -39.04
CA LEU A 195 -5.86 21.54 -39.28
C LEU A 195 -6.40 22.97 -39.42
#